data_AF-A0AAV5YVZ9-F1
#
_entry.id   AF-A0AAV5YVZ9-F1
#
_cell.length_a   1.000
_cell.length_b   1.000
_cell.length_c   1.000
_cell.angle_alpha   90.00
_cell.angle_beta   90.00
_cell.angle_gamma   90.00
#
_symmetry.space_group_name_H-M   'P 1'
#
loop_
_entity.id
_entity.type
_entity.pdbx_description
1 polymer ?
#
loop_
_entity_poly.entity_id
_entity_poly.type
_entity_poly.pdbx_seq_one_letter_code
_entity_poly.pdbx_strand_id
1 'polypeptide(L)'
;SADPEAYGLPRNVGIKLNDKDIARARELLNYSWFQKKPWQEEIKRMLSIGLKYELDALANKDFQYLTKRYLPRKLKEKDWLD
;
A
#
# COMPACT_ATOMS: atom_id res chain seq x y z
N SER A 1 2.19 2.27 -1.80
CA SER A 1 2.01 2.21 -0.35
C SER A 1 3.35 2.45 0.32
N ALA A 2 3.41 3.43 1.23
CA ALA A 2 4.56 3.60 2.15
C ALA A 2 4.47 2.66 3.37
N ASP A 3 3.32 2.01 3.58
CA ASP A 3 3.08 1.13 4.74
C ASP A 3 4.07 -0.03 4.86
N PRO A 4 4.51 -0.70 3.79
CA PRO A 4 5.52 -1.76 3.92
C PRO A 4 6.81 -1.28 4.60
N GLU A 5 7.24 -0.04 4.36
CA GLU A 5 8.41 0.55 5.02
C GLU A 5 8.08 0.94 6.47
N ALA A 6 6.96 1.65 6.69
CA ALA A 6 6.56 2.13 8.02
C ALA A 6 6.23 1.00 9.01
N TYR A 7 5.68 -0.10 8.50
CA TYR A 7 5.35 -1.29 9.26
C TYR A 7 6.37 -2.41 9.06
N GLY A 8 7.54 -2.16 8.47
CA GLY A 8 8.64 -3.14 8.38
C GLY A 8 8.23 -4.50 7.82
N LEU A 9 7.45 -4.51 6.73
CA LEU A 9 7.14 -5.72 5.97
C LEU A 9 8.37 -6.10 5.13
N PRO A 10 8.86 -7.34 5.24
CA PRO A 10 10.04 -7.75 4.49
C PRO A 10 9.73 -7.87 3.00
N ARG A 11 10.70 -7.55 2.12
CA ARG A 11 10.47 -7.52 0.66
C ARG A 11 10.07 -8.89 0.07
N ASN A 12 10.42 -9.99 0.73
CA ASN A 12 10.10 -11.35 0.29
C ASN A 12 8.62 -11.71 0.41
N VAL A 13 7.84 -10.98 1.22
CA VAL A 13 6.36 -11.11 1.26
C VAL A 13 5.67 -10.19 0.25
N GLY A 14 6.45 -9.36 -0.46
CA GLY A 14 5.96 -8.54 -1.56
C GLY A 14 5.88 -9.35 -2.86
N ILE A 15 4.79 -9.14 -3.60
CA ILE A 15 4.55 -9.76 -4.90
C ILE A 15 4.98 -8.77 -5.97
N LYS A 16 5.81 -9.22 -6.92
CA LYS A 16 6.22 -8.39 -8.06
C LYS A 16 5.00 -7.99 -8.90
N LEU A 17 4.93 -6.70 -9.25
CA LEU A 17 3.88 -6.21 -10.15
C LEU A 17 3.99 -6.92 -11.51
N ASN A 18 2.86 -7.33 -12.05
CA ASN A 18 2.75 -7.80 -13.42
C ASN A 18 2.34 -6.65 -14.36
N ASP A 19 2.34 -6.91 -15.67
CA ASP A 19 2.02 -5.89 -16.67
C ASP A 19 0.60 -5.32 -16.50
N LYS A 20 -0.37 -6.14 -16.05
CA LYS A 20 -1.74 -5.69 -15.78
C LYS A 20 -1.79 -4.73 -14.58
N ASP A 21 -1.05 -5.03 -13.52
CA ASP A 21 -0.96 -4.15 -12.35
C ASP A 21 -0.35 -2.80 -12.74
N ILE A 22 0.71 -2.81 -13.55
CA ILE A 22 1.39 -1.59 -14.03
C ILE A 22 0.48 -0.77 -14.94
N ALA A 23 -0.19 -1.41 -15.90
CA ALA A 23 -1.14 -0.75 -16.79
C ALA A 23 -2.26 -0.09 -15.99
N ARG A 24 -2.86 -0.84 -15.04
CA ARG A 24 -3.94 -0.33 -14.21
C ARG A 24 -3.48 0.85 -13.35
N ALA A 25 -2.32 0.77 -12.73
CA ALA A 25 -1.77 1.87 -11.94
C ALA A 25 -1.56 3.15 -12.77
N ARG A 26 -1.13 3.02 -14.03
CA ARG A 26 -0.99 4.17 -14.95
C ARG A 26 -2.34 4.77 -15.33
N GLU A 27 -3.37 3.96 -15.50
CA GLU A 27 -4.74 4.46 -15.72
C GLU A 27 -5.26 5.24 -14.51
N LEU A 28 -5.04 4.72 -13.29
CA LEU A 28 -5.47 5.38 -12.05
C LEU A 28 -4.88 6.78 -11.90
N LEU A 29 -3.65 7.01 -12.37
CA LEU A 29 -3.03 8.34 -12.34
C LEU A 29 -3.82 9.40 -13.12
N ASN A 30 -4.64 9.00 -14.10
CA ASN A 30 -5.43 9.92 -14.93
C ASN A 30 -6.87 10.09 -14.45
N TYR A 31 -7.32 9.34 -13.44
CA TYR A 31 -8.68 9.43 -12.94
C TYR A 31 -8.86 10.69 -12.10
N SER A 32 -9.97 11.40 -12.30
CA SER A 32 -10.26 12.68 -11.65
C SER A 32 -10.26 12.58 -10.11
N TRP A 33 -10.78 11.48 -9.55
CA TRP A 33 -10.83 11.23 -8.11
C TRP A 33 -9.48 10.80 -7.50
N PHE A 34 -8.46 10.49 -8.31
CA PHE A 34 -7.10 10.19 -7.85
C PHE A 34 -6.12 11.34 -8.10
N GLN A 35 -6.59 12.53 -8.50
CA GLN A 35 -5.71 13.68 -8.80
C GLN A 35 -5.10 14.34 -7.57
N LYS A 36 -5.64 14.10 -6.38
CA LYS A 36 -5.07 14.62 -5.13
C LYS A 36 -3.61 14.13 -4.98
N LYS A 37 -2.73 15.04 -4.56
CA LYS A 37 -1.27 14.79 -4.47
C LYS A 37 -0.91 13.51 -3.69
N PRO A 38 -1.51 13.21 -2.52
CA PRO A 38 -1.17 12.00 -1.77
C PRO A 38 -1.43 10.70 -2.55
N TRP A 39 -2.54 10.63 -3.30
CA TRP A 39 -2.86 9.49 -4.16
C TRP A 39 -1.87 9.32 -5.30
N GLN A 40 -1.50 10.42 -5.96
CA GLN A 40 -0.53 10.42 -7.05
C GLN A 40 0.85 9.93 -6.57
N GLU A 41 1.29 10.40 -5.40
CA GLU A 41 2.56 9.97 -4.79
C GLU A 41 2.53 8.48 -4.45
N GLU A 42 1.41 7.99 -3.92
CA GLU A 42 1.29 6.61 -3.48
C GLU A 42 1.28 5.61 -4.64
N ILE A 43 0.59 5.96 -5.74
CA ILE A 43 0.58 5.16 -6.97
C ILE A 43 1.95 5.18 -7.65
N LYS A 44 2.61 6.36 -7.73
CA LYS A 44 3.97 6.48 -8.29
C LYS A 44 4.99 5.69 -7.47
N ARG A 45 4.86 5.69 -6.14
CA ARG A 45 5.69 4.86 -5.25
C ARG A 45 5.48 3.37 -5.50
N MET A 46 4.24 2.92 -5.67
CA MET A 46 3.97 1.52 -6.02
C MET A 46 4.68 1.13 -7.33
N LEU A 47 4.59 2.00 -8.35
CA LEU A 47 5.24 1.80 -9.64
C LEU A 47 6.77 1.80 -9.55
N SER A 48 7.38 2.65 -8.71
CA SER A 48 8.84 2.72 -8.55
C SER A 48 9.40 1.54 -7.76
N ILE A 49 8.71 1.09 -6.71
CA ILE A 49 9.11 -0.07 -5.91
C ILE A 49 8.92 -1.37 -6.69
N GLY A 50 7.86 -1.45 -7.51
CA GLY A 50 7.56 -2.63 -8.32
C GLY A 50 7.02 -3.82 -7.53
N LEU A 51 6.52 -3.58 -6.30
CA LEU A 51 5.93 -4.60 -5.44
C LEU A 51 4.52 -4.18 -4.98
N LYS A 52 3.61 -5.17 -4.90
CA LYS A 52 2.35 -5.08 -4.16
C LYS A 52 2.38 -6.00 -2.95
N TYR A 53 1.60 -5.67 -1.94
CA TYR A 53 1.50 -6.45 -0.70
C TYR A 53 0.03 -6.77 -0.45
N GLU A 54 -0.24 -8.00 -0.07
CA GLU A 54 -1.58 -8.42 0.34
C GLU A 54 -1.80 -8.13 1.83
N LEU A 55 -3.06 -8.04 2.26
CA LEU A 55 -3.39 -7.74 3.65
C LEU A 55 -2.81 -8.81 4.61
N ASP A 56 -2.79 -10.06 4.17
CA ASP A 56 -2.22 -11.19 4.91
C ASP A 56 -0.70 -11.09 5.07
N ALA A 57 -0.02 -10.22 4.32
CA ALA A 57 1.38 -9.91 4.56
C ALA A 57 1.59 -9.32 5.97
N LEU A 58 0.59 -8.63 6.54
CA LEU A 58 0.63 -8.15 7.92
C LEU A 58 0.53 -9.29 8.94
N ALA A 59 -0.09 -10.42 8.57
CA ALA A 59 -0.19 -11.61 9.42
C ALA A 59 1.16 -12.34 9.58
N ASN A 60 2.16 -12.08 8.71
CA ASN A 60 3.53 -12.58 8.90
C ASN A 60 4.17 -12.12 10.21
N LYS A 61 3.65 -11.05 10.84
CA LYS A 61 4.13 -10.58 12.13
C LYS A 61 3.48 -11.31 13.31
N ASP A 62 2.17 -11.42 13.26
CA ASP A 62 1.29 -12.05 14.25
C ASP A 62 -0.11 -12.14 13.60
N PHE A 63 -0.82 -13.25 13.77
CA PHE A 63 -2.18 -13.42 13.27
C PHE A 63 -3.15 -12.32 13.76
N GLN A 64 -2.87 -11.71 14.91
CA GLN A 64 -3.67 -10.59 15.45
C GLN A 64 -3.13 -9.19 15.09
N TYR A 65 -2.01 -9.08 14.36
CA TYR A 65 -1.34 -7.80 14.11
C TYR A 65 -2.27 -6.77 13.45
N LEU A 66 -3.06 -7.22 12.46
CA LEU A 66 -4.00 -6.36 11.75
C LEU A 66 -5.02 -5.72 12.70
N THR A 67 -5.67 -6.52 13.54
CA THR A 67 -6.79 -6.09 14.39
C THR A 67 -6.35 -5.39 15.67
N LYS A 68 -5.19 -5.77 16.21
CA LYS A 68 -4.69 -5.25 17.50
C LYS A 68 -3.71 -4.07 17.35
N ARG A 69 -3.05 -3.93 16.20
CA ARG A 69 -2.01 -2.91 16.00
C ARG A 69 -2.28 -2.02 14.79
N TYR A 70 -2.38 -2.60 13.60
CA TYR A 70 -2.43 -1.83 12.35
C TYR A 70 -3.70 -0.95 12.27
N LEU A 71 -4.89 -1.56 12.34
CA LEU A 71 -6.14 -0.82 12.21
C LEU A 71 -6.38 0.19 13.35
N PRO A 72 -6.20 -0.16 14.64
CA PRO A 72 -6.38 0.82 15.72
C PRO A 72 -5.46 2.04 15.59
N ARG A 73 -4.21 1.83 15.14
CA ARG A 73 -3.26 2.91 14.92
C ARG A 73 -3.68 3.81 13.75
N LYS A 74 -3.94 3.22 12.57
CA LYS A 74 -4.40 3.94 11.36
C LYS A 74 -5.61 4.82 11.66
N LEU A 75 -6.57 4.29 12.42
CA LEU A 75 -7.79 5.01 12.81
C LEU A 75 -7.50 6.17 13.76
N LYS A 76 -6.70 5.93 14.82
CA LYS A 76 -6.35 6.94 15.82
C LYS A 76 -5.54 8.09 15.23
N GLU A 77 -4.60 7.78 14.33
CA GLU A 77 -3.69 8.74 13.70
C GLU A 77 -4.31 9.43 12.48
N LYS A 78 -5.49 8.99 12.04
CA LYS A 78 -6.12 9.42 10.79
C LYS A 78 -5.21 9.23 9.56
N ASP A 79 -4.44 8.16 9.57
CA ASP A 79 -3.43 7.84 8.57
C ASP A 79 -4.04 7.11 7.37
N TRP A 80 -4.91 7.82 6.64
CA TRP A 80 -5.49 7.37 5.38
C TRP A 80 -5.47 8.49 4.34
N LEU A 81 -5.56 8.11 3.08
CA LEU A 81 -5.68 9.06 1.97
C LEU A 81 -7.15 9.48 1.84
N ASP A 82 -7.37 10.79 1.69
CA ASP A 82 -8.67 11.40 1.35
C ASP A 82 -8.78 11.69 -0.14
#